data_AF-A0A382UC65-F1
#
_entry.id   AF-A0A382UC65-F1
#
_cell.length_a   1.000
_cell.length_b   1.000
_cell.length_c   1.000
_cell.angle_alpha   90.00
_cell.angle_beta   90.00
_cell.angle_gamma   90.00
#
_symmetry.space_group_name_H-M   'P 1'
#
loop_
_entity.id
_entity.type
_entity.pdbx_description
1 polymer ?
#
loop_
_entity_poly.entity_id
_entity_poly.type
_entity_poly.pdbx_seq_one_letter_code
_entity_poly.pdbx_strand_id
1 'polypeptide(L)'
;DKLLREKFSLKDEEARSLHDLAVTEQSEANQLLGFTRAIKDRYSLEERIELIEMIWEVVYADGELHDYEANLLRRLGGLLYVSDRERGDARKRVLARLR
;
A
#
# COMPACT_ATOMS: atom_id res chain seq x y z
N ASP A 1 2.54 6.31 -10.39
CA ASP A 1 3.02 7.53 -9.69
C ASP A 1 1.96 8.54 -9.26
N LYS A 2 0.80 8.63 -9.92
CA LYS A 2 -0.27 9.60 -9.54
C LYS A 2 -0.58 9.58 -8.03
N LEU A 3 -0.79 8.39 -7.46
CA LEU A 3 -1.09 8.18 -6.05
C LEU A 3 0.03 8.69 -5.12
N LEU A 4 1.30 8.50 -5.49
CA LEU A 4 2.45 9.02 -4.71
C LEU A 4 2.47 10.54 -4.69
N ARG A 5 2.24 11.18 -5.85
CA ARG A 5 2.18 12.65 -5.95
C ARG A 5 1.07 13.23 -5.09
N GLU A 6 -0.12 12.63 -5.14
CA GLU A 6 -1.29 13.14 -4.40
C GLU A 6 -1.12 12.96 -2.89
N LYS A 7 -0.62 11.82 -2.43
CA LYS A 7 -0.48 11.53 -0.99
C LYS A 7 0.70 12.23 -0.34
N PHE A 8 1.82 12.37 -1.04
CA PHE A 8 3.05 12.95 -0.50
C PHE A 8 3.36 14.35 -1.04
N SER A 9 2.43 14.95 -1.78
CA SER A 9 2.59 16.28 -2.40
C SER A 9 3.87 16.41 -3.25
N LEU A 10 4.20 15.35 -4.00
CA LEU A 10 5.41 15.28 -4.82
C LEU A 10 5.18 15.80 -6.24
N LYS A 11 6.22 16.40 -6.82
CA LYS A 11 6.30 16.68 -8.25
C LYS A 11 6.44 15.38 -9.04
N ASP A 12 6.22 15.48 -10.35
CA ASP A 12 6.26 14.32 -11.24
C ASP A 12 7.63 13.61 -11.25
N GLU A 13 8.71 14.39 -11.33
CA GLU A 13 10.09 13.89 -11.30
C GLU A 13 10.44 13.23 -9.95
N GLU A 14 9.96 13.79 -8.84
CA GLU A 14 10.19 13.27 -7.49
C GLU A 14 9.46 11.94 -7.28
N ALA A 15 8.22 11.84 -7.74
CA ALA A 15 7.45 10.61 -7.65
C ALA A 15 8.03 9.49 -8.53
N ARG A 16 8.50 9.81 -9.75
CA ARG A 16 9.19 8.85 -10.61
C ARG A 16 10.50 8.37 -9.98
N SER A 17 11.32 9.29 -9.48
CA SER A 17 12.59 8.96 -8.82
C SER A 17 12.36 8.06 -7.59
N LEU A 18 11.33 8.35 -6.80
CA LEU A 18 10.96 7.54 -5.64
C LEU A 18 10.47 6.14 -6.05
N HIS A 19 9.68 6.05 -7.13
CA HIS A 19 9.23 4.79 -7.68
C HIS A 19 10.40 3.93 -8.17
N ASP A 20 11.32 4.50 -8.95
CA ASP A 20 12.47 3.79 -9.49
C ASP A 20 13.42 3.29 -8.38
N LEU A 21 13.59 4.08 -7.33
CA LEU A 21 14.30 3.65 -6.12
C LEU A 21 13.59 2.46 -5.47
N ALA A 22 12.27 2.53 -5.30
CA ALA A 22 11.50 1.44 -4.70
C ALA A 22 11.59 0.14 -5.52
N VAL A 23 11.56 0.22 -6.86
CA VAL A 23 11.75 -0.94 -7.75
C VAL A 23 13.14 -1.55 -7.57
N THR A 24 14.18 -0.71 -7.50
CA THR A 24 15.57 -1.16 -7.30
C THR A 24 15.72 -1.87 -5.97
N GLU A 25 15.31 -1.24 -4.87
CA GLU A 25 15.35 -1.82 -3.52
C GLU A 25 14.53 -3.10 -3.42
N GLN A 26 13.35 -3.16 -4.06
CA GLN A 26 12.53 -4.36 -4.11
C GLN A 26 13.23 -5.51 -4.84
N SER A 27 13.95 -5.22 -5.92
CA SER A 27 14.68 -6.23 -6.69
C SER A 27 15.84 -6.85 -5.91
N GLU A 28 16.41 -6.10 -4.96
CA GLU A 28 17.48 -6.55 -4.08
C GLU A 28 16.97 -7.19 -2.77
N ALA A 29 15.70 -6.93 -2.42
CA ALA A 29 15.09 -7.43 -1.20
C ALA A 29 14.58 -8.87 -1.32
N ASN A 30 14.99 -9.73 -0.39
CA ASN A 30 14.52 -11.12 -0.31
C ASN A 30 13.11 -11.27 0.30
N GLN A 31 12.61 -10.27 1.04
CA GLN A 31 11.33 -10.36 1.76
C GLN A 31 10.72 -9.01 2.13
N LEU A 32 9.39 -8.99 2.27
CA LEU A 32 8.62 -7.80 2.66
C LEU A 32 8.84 -7.33 4.10
N LEU A 33 9.38 -8.19 4.97
CA LEU A 33 9.47 -7.94 6.40
C LEU A 33 10.22 -6.64 6.72
N GLY A 34 11.33 -6.37 6.01
CA GLY A 34 12.13 -5.16 6.20
C GLY A 34 11.33 -3.87 5.98
N PHE A 35 10.63 -3.79 4.84
CA PHE A 35 9.77 -2.66 4.51
C PHE A 35 8.64 -2.50 5.53
N THR A 36 7.92 -3.58 5.83
CA THR A 36 6.78 -3.52 6.76
C THR A 36 7.20 -3.19 8.20
N ARG A 37 8.41 -3.59 8.62
CA ARG A 37 8.92 -3.27 9.95
C ARG A 37 9.23 -1.77 10.08
N ALA A 38 9.88 -1.18 9.08
CA ALA A 38 10.16 0.25 9.07
C ALA A 38 8.87 1.09 9.17
N ILE A 39 7.80 0.64 8.50
CA ILE A 39 6.48 1.27 8.57
C ILE A 39 5.85 1.04 9.95
N LYS A 40 5.77 -0.21 10.41
CA LYS A 40 5.18 -0.58 11.71
C LYS A 40 5.83 0.17 12.88
N ASP A 41 7.14 0.38 12.83
CA ASP A 41 7.89 1.02 13.92
C ASP A 41 7.71 2.54 13.96
N ARG A 42 7.20 3.16 12.88
CA ARG A 42 7.07 4.62 12.75
C ARG A 42 5.63 5.12 12.61
N TYR A 43 4.74 4.29 12.09
CA TYR A 43 3.36 4.66 11.79
C TYR A 43 2.43 4.23 12.92
N SER A 44 1.48 5.09 13.26
CA SER A 44 0.30 4.78 14.06
C SER A 44 -0.57 3.70 13.38
N LEU A 45 -1.59 3.21 14.09
CA LEU A 45 -2.53 2.27 13.49
C LEU A 45 -3.32 2.92 12.34
N GLU A 46 -3.71 4.16 12.53
CA GLU A 46 -4.48 4.97 11.59
C GLU A 46 -3.68 5.16 10.29
N GLU A 47 -2.41 5.56 10.38
CA GLU A 47 -1.53 5.70 9.21
C GLU A 47 -1.29 4.36 8.50
N ARG A 48 -1.23 3.25 9.24
CA ARG A 48 -1.13 1.90 8.64
C ARG A 48 -2.41 1.49 7.91
N ILE A 49 -3.57 1.87 8.43
CA ILE A 49 -4.86 1.68 7.75
C ILE A 49 -4.91 2.52 6.48
N GLU A 50 -4.46 3.77 6.51
CA GLU A 50 -4.36 4.63 5.32
C GLU A 50 -3.42 4.04 4.26
N LEU A 51 -2.30 3.45 4.66
CA LEU A 51 -1.43 2.73 3.74
C LEU A 51 -2.13 1.52 3.10
N ILE A 52 -2.93 0.77 3.86
CA ILE A 52 -3.74 -0.31 3.28
C ILE A 52 -4.77 0.24 2.27
N GLU A 53 -5.38 1.40 2.53
CA GLU A 53 -6.26 2.05 1.56
C GLU A 53 -5.51 2.38 0.26
N MET A 54 -4.31 2.93 0.36
CA MET A 54 -3.45 3.21 -0.80
C MET A 54 -3.18 1.93 -1.61
N ILE A 55 -2.92 0.80 -0.95
CA ILE A 55 -2.71 -0.48 -1.64
C ILE A 55 -4.01 -0.95 -2.31
N TRP A 56 -5.17 -0.78 -1.67
CA TRP A 56 -6.46 -1.08 -2.31
C TRP A 56 -6.73 -0.21 -3.54
N GLU A 57 -6.35 1.07 -3.51
CA GLU A 57 -6.48 1.97 -4.67
C GLU A 57 -5.62 1.50 -5.87
N VAL A 58 -4.45 0.92 -5.60
CA VAL A 58 -3.60 0.31 -6.64
C VAL A 58 -4.22 -0.98 -7.16
N VAL A 59 -4.66 -1.87 -6.28
CA VAL A 59 -5.23 -3.17 -6.66
C VAL A 59 -6.52 -3.01 -7.46
N TYR A 60 -7.39 -2.05 -7.10
CA TYR A 60 -8.63 -1.81 -7.85
C TYR A 60 -8.47 -0.86 -9.04
N ALA A 61 -7.25 -0.51 -9.45
CA ALA A 61 -7.06 0.40 -10.57
C ALA A 61 -7.61 -0.14 -11.90
N ASP A 62 -7.64 -1.48 -12.07
CA ASP A 62 -8.25 -2.17 -13.21
C ASP A 62 -9.67 -2.69 -12.92
N GLY A 63 -10.16 -2.52 -11.69
CA GLY A 63 -11.50 -2.91 -11.25
C GLY A 63 -11.63 -4.35 -10.75
N GLU A 64 -10.57 -5.16 -10.80
CA GLU A 64 -10.61 -6.56 -10.38
C GLU A 64 -9.67 -6.83 -9.19
N LEU A 65 -9.87 -7.96 -8.51
CA LEU A 65 -8.98 -8.41 -7.43
C LEU A 65 -8.49 -9.82 -7.79
N HIS A 66 -7.21 -9.94 -8.08
CA HIS A 66 -6.60 -11.24 -8.36
C HIS A 66 -6.22 -11.99 -7.07
N ASP A 67 -6.17 -13.32 -7.15
CA ASP A 67 -5.80 -14.17 -6.00
C ASP A 67 -4.44 -13.84 -5.41
N TYR A 68 -3.48 -13.45 -6.26
CA TYR A 68 -2.15 -13.02 -5.85
C TYR A 68 -2.19 -11.74 -5.01
N GLU A 69 -2.99 -10.75 -5.42
CA GLU A 69 -3.16 -9.48 -4.72
C GLU A 69 -3.89 -9.69 -3.40
N ALA A 70 -4.92 -10.54 -3.39
CA ALA A 70 -5.61 -10.95 -2.17
C ALA A 70 -4.65 -11.64 -1.18
N ASN A 71 -3.75 -12.50 -1.67
CA ASN A 71 -2.72 -13.12 -0.83
C ASN A 71 -1.72 -12.09 -0.29
N LEU A 72 -1.24 -11.18 -1.14
CA LEU A 72 -0.32 -10.12 -0.76
C LEU A 72 -0.91 -9.21 0.32
N LEU A 73 -2.16 -8.77 0.16
CA LEU A 73 -2.86 -7.95 1.15
C LEU A 73 -3.12 -8.69 2.48
N ARG A 74 -3.35 -10.01 2.42
CA ARG A 74 -3.41 -10.83 3.63
C ARG A 74 -2.08 -10.79 4.40
N ARG A 75 -0.97 -10.99 3.69
CA ARG A 75 0.39 -10.98 4.26
C ARG A 75 0.76 -9.59 4.80
N LEU A 76 0.52 -8.53 4.01
CA LEU A 76 0.81 -7.15 4.40
C LEU A 76 0.02 -6.75 5.65
N GLY A 77 -1.27 -7.10 5.72
CA GLY A 77 -2.08 -6.83 6.92
C GLY A 77 -1.54 -7.48 8.18
N GLY A 78 -1.10 -8.74 8.10
CA GLY A 78 -0.46 -9.42 9.22
C GLY A 78 0.84 -8.75 9.66
N LEU A 79 1.69 -8.36 8.71
CA LEU A 79 2.98 -7.71 8.99
C LEU A 79 2.83 -6.28 9.51
N LEU A 80 1.80 -5.57 9.07
CA LEU A 80 1.46 -4.22 9.51
C LEU A 80 0.55 -4.21 10.74
N TYR A 81 0.14 -5.37 11.26
CA TYR A 81 -0.78 -5.49 12.40
C TYR A 81 -2.09 -4.71 12.18
N VAL A 82 -2.65 -4.81 10.97
CA VAL A 82 -3.97 -4.29 10.62
C VAL A 82 -4.92 -5.47 10.50
N SER A 83 -5.97 -5.49 11.32
CA SER A 83 -6.91 -6.61 11.41
C SER A 83 -7.65 -6.85 10.09
N ASP A 84 -8.20 -8.06 9.90
CA ASP A 84 -9.04 -8.35 8.72
C ASP A 84 -10.24 -7.39 8.62
N ARG A 85 -10.82 -7.01 9.77
CA ARG A 85 -11.94 -6.06 9.84
C ARG A 85 -11.54 -4.68 9.33
N GLU A 86 -10.45 -4.12 9.85
CA GLU A 86 -9.97 -2.79 9.44
C GLU A 86 -9.61 -2.75 7.95
N ARG A 87 -8.97 -3.80 7.43
CA ARG A 87 -8.67 -3.92 5.99
C ARG A 87 -9.93 -4.03 5.15
N GLY A 88 -10.94 -4.77 5.62
CA GLY A 88 -12.24 -4.86 4.96
C GLY A 88 -12.99 -3.53 4.94
N ASP A 89 -12.93 -2.77 6.03
CA ASP A 89 -13.56 -1.45 6.10
C ASP A 89 -12.80 -0.41 5.26
N ALA A 90 -11.46 -0.46 5.23
CA ALA A 90 -10.62 0.30 4.32
C ALA A 90 -10.97 0.04 2.84
N ARG A 91 -11.13 -1.23 2.46
CA ARG A 91 -11.58 -1.62 1.11
C ARG A 91 -12.92 -0.98 0.75
N LYS A 92 -13.90 -1.02 1.66
CA LYS A 92 -15.22 -0.40 1.41
C LYS A 92 -15.11 1.10 1.17
N ARG A 93 -14.28 1.81 1.95
CA ARG A 93 -14.04 3.24 1.77
C ARG A 93 -13.43 3.55 0.41
N VAL A 94 -12.42 2.78 -0.02
CA VAL A 94 -11.80 2.93 -1.35
C VAL A 94 -12.81 2.68 -2.47
N LEU A 95 -13.55 1.57 -2.42
CA LEU A 95 -14.58 1.27 -3.42
C LEU A 95 -15.69 2.32 -3.49
N ALA A 96 -15.99 3.01 -2.38
CA ALA A 96 -16.94 4.13 -2.38
C ALA A 96 -16.38 5.41 -3.03
N ARG A 97 -15.05 5.61 -3.05
CA ARG A 97 -14.37 6.74 -3.73
C ARG A 97 -14.16 6.51 -5.22
N LEU A 98 -14.08 5.24 -5.65
CA LEU A 98 -13.89 4.85 -7.05
C LEU A 98 -15.20 4.77 -7.86
N ARG A 99 -16.35 4.89 -7.19
CA ARG A 99 -17.68 5.00 -7.81
C ARG A 99 -17.97 6.45 -8.18
#